data_AF-A0ABD0XHT0-F1
#
_entry.id   AF-A0ABD0XHT0-F1
#
_cell.length_a   1.000
_cell.length_b   1.000
_cell.length_c   1.000
_cell.angle_alpha   90.00
_cell.angle_beta   90.00
_cell.angle_gamma   90.00
#
_symmetry.space_group_name_H-M   'P 1'
#
loop_
_entity.id
_entity.type
_entity.pdbx_description
1 polymer ?
#
loop_
_entity_poly.entity_id
_entity_poly.type
_entity_poly.pdbx_seq_one_letter_code
_entity_poly.pdbx_strand_id
1 'polypeptide(L)'
;MDYFQEELVTALREIVEDGNWQCVGKKCEFESPCTKLYSEDGQHIVLVHTDDDRFFAMDSFCPHEGGPLELGDIEDLGDGKRVLVCPWHHFDFCLETGASSMGLQNQIYGIRVVQDMIYVKTQNKLSLSPITETNTSNGSGKMTATDCESSPSEDTLCFWAKKILCTSDPKEKVSLTLEVQKRWDGGEISEVGQTTPPVQPSRMENLTVLQPGKVKRGKGGTQASRIALLHSLANIEQWAIDLSWDIIARFSAVQLATGQLLPRQFYSDFVKVAGDEAKHYHLLETRITELGSFFGALPVHNGLWQSATDTSHDLLARLAIVHMVHEARGLDVHPQTLSRFAAQGDGSSVEVLEVIYRDEITHVAAGLRWFTYICSQEERDCLSTFHDLVRQHFKGYLKPPFNTDGRKTAGMTEEWYVPLVKPSS
;
A
#
# COMPACT_ATOMS: atom_id res chain seq x y z
N MET A 1 37.22 38.06 -21.17
CA MET A 1 36.16 37.89 -20.16
C MET A 1 35.48 36.54 -20.28
N ASP A 2 35.39 35.92 -21.48
CA ASP A 2 34.79 34.58 -21.66
C ASP A 2 35.57 33.43 -21.02
N TYR A 3 36.90 33.41 -21.10
CA TYR A 3 37.71 32.31 -20.55
C TYR A 3 37.57 32.15 -19.03
N PHE A 4 37.41 33.27 -18.31
CA PHE A 4 37.20 33.29 -16.87
C PHE A 4 35.79 32.83 -16.48
N GLN A 5 34.79 33.02 -17.36
CA GLN A 5 33.44 32.51 -17.14
C GLN A 5 33.35 31.01 -17.45
N GLU A 6 34.05 30.51 -18.46
CA GLU A 6 34.13 29.06 -18.74
C GLU A 6 34.87 28.30 -17.64
N GLU A 7 35.98 28.80 -17.11
CA GLU A 7 36.66 28.18 -15.96
C GLU A 7 35.82 28.23 -14.69
N LEU A 8 35.08 29.32 -14.44
CA LEU A 8 34.21 29.42 -13.25
C LEU A 8 33.00 28.49 -13.35
N VAL A 9 32.40 28.34 -14.53
CA VAL A 9 31.29 27.40 -14.76
C VAL A 9 31.76 25.96 -14.70
N THR A 10 32.98 25.68 -15.19
CA THR A 10 33.59 24.34 -15.09
C THR A 10 33.95 24.01 -13.65
N ALA A 11 34.58 24.93 -12.93
CA ALA A 11 34.89 24.78 -11.51
C ALA A 11 33.63 24.69 -10.64
N LEU A 12 32.56 25.45 -10.95
CA LEU A 12 31.27 25.33 -10.28
C LEU A 12 30.57 24.00 -10.62
N ARG A 13 30.71 23.50 -11.85
CA ARG A 13 30.22 22.16 -12.22
C ARG A 13 30.98 21.07 -11.47
N GLU A 14 32.31 21.17 -11.37
CA GLU A 14 33.13 20.24 -10.57
C GLU A 14 32.79 20.32 -9.08
N ILE A 15 32.56 21.51 -8.52
CA ILE A 15 32.13 21.71 -7.11
C ILE A 15 30.71 21.18 -6.88
N VAL A 16 29.78 21.35 -7.82
CA VAL A 16 28.41 20.80 -7.74
C VAL A 16 28.41 19.28 -7.98
N GLU A 17 29.30 18.78 -8.83
CA GLU A 17 29.52 17.35 -9.04
C GLU A 17 30.15 16.70 -7.82
N ASP A 18 31.07 17.37 -7.11
CA ASP A 18 31.68 16.88 -5.87
C ASP A 18 30.81 17.11 -4.62
N GLY A 19 30.00 18.17 -4.58
CA GLY A 19 29.11 18.51 -3.45
C GLY A 19 27.91 17.57 -3.28
N ASN A 20 27.63 16.73 -4.28
CA ASN A 20 26.53 15.76 -4.25
C ASN A 20 26.96 14.34 -3.86
N TRP A 21 28.21 14.13 -3.42
CA TRP A 21 28.68 12.81 -2.99
C TRP A 21 28.72 12.71 -1.47
N GLN A 22 27.78 11.98 -0.89
CA GLN A 22 27.74 11.71 0.54
C GLN A 22 28.61 10.51 0.87
N CYS A 23 29.55 10.69 1.80
CA CYS A 23 30.34 9.59 2.34
C CYS A 23 29.49 8.79 3.34
N VAL A 24 29.29 7.50 3.07
CA VAL A 24 28.36 6.67 3.86
C VAL A 24 29.08 5.74 4.85
N GLY A 25 30.37 5.49 4.65
CA GLY A 25 31.19 4.67 5.54
C GLY A 25 32.36 3.99 4.83
N LYS A 26 33.12 3.21 5.59
CA LYS A 26 34.19 2.36 5.05
C LYS A 26 33.62 1.09 4.45
N LYS A 27 34.24 0.60 3.39
CA LYS A 27 33.85 -0.65 2.72
C LYS A 27 33.72 -1.85 3.67
N CYS A 28 34.61 -1.98 4.67
CA CYS A 28 34.55 -3.04 5.67
C CYS A 28 33.35 -2.96 6.63
N GLU A 29 32.61 -1.85 6.65
CA GLU A 29 31.40 -1.69 7.47
C GLU A 29 30.16 -2.26 6.77
N PHE A 30 30.26 -2.62 5.49
CA PHE A 30 29.15 -3.06 4.64
C PHE A 30 29.30 -4.52 4.18
N GLU A 31 29.49 -5.44 5.13
CA GLU A 31 29.62 -6.88 4.84
C GLU A 31 28.27 -7.56 4.50
N SER A 32 27.16 -6.89 4.80
CA SER A 32 25.82 -7.39 4.46
C SER A 32 25.48 -7.11 2.99
N PRO A 33 24.86 -8.06 2.26
CA PRO A 33 24.53 -7.89 0.85
C PRO A 33 23.67 -6.65 0.56
N CYS A 34 22.82 -6.28 1.52
CA CYS A 34 21.96 -5.10 1.45
C CYS A 34 22.05 -4.36 2.79
N THR A 35 22.36 -3.06 2.75
CA THR A 35 22.41 -2.19 3.93
C THR A 35 21.54 -0.98 3.71
N LYS A 36 20.66 -0.67 4.67
CA LYS A 36 19.79 0.51 4.60
C LYS A 36 20.52 1.77 5.06
N LEU A 37 20.41 2.83 4.28
CA LEU A 37 20.86 4.18 4.58
C LEU A 37 19.64 5.08 4.76
N TYR A 38 19.48 5.64 5.95
CA TYR A 38 18.40 6.56 6.29
C TYR A 38 18.72 7.97 5.77
N SER A 39 17.89 8.45 4.86
CA SER A 39 17.85 9.84 4.40
C SER A 39 16.91 10.70 5.27
N GLU A 40 17.25 11.97 5.47
CA GLU A 40 16.46 12.95 6.24
C GLU A 40 15.05 13.22 5.66
N ASP A 41 14.89 13.08 4.36
CA ASP A 41 13.61 13.27 3.65
C ASP A 41 12.72 12.01 3.61
N GLY A 42 13.14 10.95 4.30
CA GLY A 42 12.44 9.66 4.29
C GLY A 42 12.70 8.81 3.03
N GLN A 43 13.42 9.30 2.02
CA GLN A 43 13.83 8.53 0.84
C GLN A 43 15.08 7.72 1.15
N HIS A 44 14.90 6.69 1.97
CA HIS A 44 15.98 5.81 2.35
C HIS A 44 16.54 5.07 1.14
N ILE A 45 17.84 4.79 1.18
CA ILE A 45 18.59 4.13 0.11
C ILE A 45 18.98 2.74 0.60
N VAL A 46 18.91 1.74 -0.27
CA VAL A 46 19.57 0.46 -0.04
C VAL A 46 20.91 0.47 -0.78
N LEU A 47 21.98 0.28 -0.03
CA LEU A 47 23.31 -0.01 -0.54
C LEU A 47 23.43 -1.52 -0.72
N VAL A 48 23.72 -1.95 -1.94
CA VAL A 48 23.86 -3.36 -2.31
C VAL A 48 25.34 -3.68 -2.51
N HIS A 49 25.87 -4.64 -1.76
CA HIS A 49 27.22 -5.19 -1.92
C HIS A 49 27.13 -6.58 -2.54
N THR A 50 27.75 -6.75 -3.71
CA THR A 50 27.75 -8.02 -4.41
C THR A 50 28.99 -8.84 -4.11
N ASP A 51 28.92 -10.15 -4.35
CA ASP A 51 29.99 -11.13 -4.13
C ASP A 51 31.28 -10.86 -4.94
N ASP A 52 31.18 -10.18 -6.07
CA ASP A 52 32.28 -9.68 -6.90
C ASP A 52 32.81 -8.31 -6.43
N ASP A 53 32.42 -7.90 -5.22
CA ASP A 53 32.94 -6.74 -4.51
C ASP A 53 32.60 -5.37 -5.14
N ARG A 54 31.48 -5.34 -5.89
CA ARG A 54 30.87 -4.13 -6.46
C ARG A 54 29.76 -3.59 -5.54
N PHE A 55 29.53 -2.29 -5.65
CA PHE A 55 28.49 -1.60 -4.88
C PHE A 55 27.48 -0.92 -5.81
N PHE A 56 26.21 -1.02 -5.44
CA PHE A 56 25.09 -0.35 -6.11
C PHE A 56 24.20 0.34 -5.08
N ALA A 57 23.51 1.41 -5.46
CA ALA A 57 22.55 2.07 -4.59
C ALA A 57 21.25 2.32 -5.33
N MET A 58 20.13 2.04 -4.67
CA MET A 58 18.79 2.33 -5.17
C MET A 58 17.84 2.72 -4.05
N ASP A 59 16.62 3.19 -4.37
CA ASP A 59 15.64 3.49 -3.31
C ASP A 59 15.40 2.21 -2.50
N SER A 60 15.41 2.33 -1.17
CA SER A 60 15.15 1.19 -0.28
C SER A 60 13.69 0.74 -0.33
N PHE A 61 12.81 1.47 -1.01
CA PHE A 61 11.40 1.16 -1.14
C PHE A 61 11.03 0.76 -2.57
N CYS A 62 10.51 -0.46 -2.71
CA CYS A 62 10.14 -1.06 -3.98
C CYS A 62 9.19 -0.17 -4.80
N PRO A 63 9.47 -0.02 -6.10
CA PRO A 63 8.62 0.19 -7.26
C PRO A 63 7.10 0.10 -7.16
N HIS A 64 6.62 -0.81 -6.34
CA HIS A 64 5.30 -1.38 -6.49
C HIS A 64 4.37 -0.98 -5.36
N GLU A 65 4.67 -1.41 -4.12
CA GLU A 65 3.95 -0.98 -2.91
C GLU A 65 4.90 -0.60 -1.77
N GLY A 66 6.13 -0.15 -2.08
CA GLY A 66 7.04 0.36 -1.05
C GLY A 66 7.69 -0.71 -0.17
N GLY A 67 7.88 -1.92 -0.67
CA GLY A 67 8.58 -2.97 0.07
C GLY A 67 10.06 -2.65 0.37
N PRO A 68 10.60 -3.04 1.54
CA PRO A 68 11.95 -2.76 1.99
C PRO A 68 12.94 -3.60 1.19
N LEU A 69 13.51 -3.03 0.14
CA LEU A 69 14.49 -3.69 -0.71
C LEU A 69 15.77 -4.06 0.03
N GLU A 70 16.04 -3.46 1.20
CA GLU A 70 17.11 -3.90 2.09
C GLU A 70 16.95 -5.35 2.59
N LEU A 71 15.74 -5.91 2.52
CA LEU A 71 15.45 -7.30 2.85
C LEU A 71 15.36 -8.21 1.60
N GLY A 72 15.67 -7.67 0.42
CA GLY A 72 15.58 -8.37 -0.86
C GLY A 72 16.81 -9.24 -1.15
N ASP A 73 16.59 -10.29 -1.93
CA ASP A 73 17.65 -11.17 -2.42
C ASP A 73 18.26 -10.62 -3.72
N ILE A 74 19.55 -10.89 -3.94
CA ILE A 74 20.26 -10.56 -5.18
C ILE A 74 20.28 -11.81 -6.06
N GLU A 75 19.72 -11.72 -7.26
CA GLU A 75 19.70 -12.81 -8.24
C GLU A 75 20.53 -12.45 -9.48
N ASP A 76 21.19 -13.46 -10.07
CA ASP A 76 21.87 -13.35 -11.37
C ASP A 76 20.97 -13.94 -12.46
N LEU A 77 20.58 -13.11 -13.43
CA LEU A 77 19.69 -13.51 -14.52
C LEU A 77 20.45 -14.06 -15.74
N GLY A 78 21.78 -14.15 -15.68
CA GLY A 78 22.65 -14.45 -16.83
C GLY A 78 23.16 -13.17 -17.53
N ASP A 79 24.20 -13.33 -18.34
CA ASP A 79 24.87 -12.24 -19.09
C ASP A 79 25.44 -11.10 -18.22
N GLY A 80 25.72 -11.36 -16.94
CA GLY A 80 26.27 -10.40 -15.99
C GLY A 80 25.25 -9.40 -15.42
N LYS A 81 23.96 -9.56 -15.74
CA LYS A 81 22.88 -8.71 -15.22
C LYS A 81 22.35 -9.25 -13.90
N ARG A 82 22.64 -8.49 -12.84
CA ARG A 82 22.18 -8.76 -11.48
C ARG A 82 20.95 -7.91 -11.16
N VAL A 83 20.05 -8.49 -10.38
CA VAL A 83 18.82 -7.84 -9.96
C VAL A 83 18.65 -7.93 -8.45
N LEU A 84 18.21 -6.84 -7.83
CA LEU A 84 17.67 -6.87 -6.47
C LEU A 84 16.20 -7.20 -6.57
N VAL A 85 15.81 -8.31 -5.95
CA VAL A 85 14.44 -8.79 -5.99
C VAL A 85 13.70 -8.22 -4.79
N CYS A 86 12.65 -7.45 -5.07
CA CYS A 86 11.79 -6.94 -4.01
C CYS A 86 11.24 -8.08 -3.16
N PRO A 87 11.42 -8.04 -1.83
CA PRO A 87 10.93 -9.10 -0.97
C PRO A 87 9.40 -9.22 -1.07
N TRP A 88 8.68 -8.11 -1.26
CA TRP A 88 7.20 -8.09 -1.22
C TRP A 88 6.56 -8.72 -2.45
N HIS A 89 7.13 -8.47 -3.63
CA HIS A 89 6.45 -8.74 -4.89
C HIS A 89 7.29 -9.48 -5.91
N HIS A 90 8.54 -9.81 -5.56
CA HIS A 90 9.50 -10.50 -6.44
C HIS A 90 9.75 -9.77 -7.75
N PHE A 91 9.60 -8.45 -7.71
CA PHE A 91 9.96 -7.60 -8.82
C PHE A 91 11.46 -7.42 -8.79
N ASP A 92 12.08 -7.91 -9.83
CA ASP A 92 13.49 -7.73 -10.10
C ASP A 92 13.75 -6.27 -10.44
N PHE A 93 14.79 -5.69 -9.87
CA PHE A 93 15.29 -4.37 -10.24
C PHE A 93 16.75 -4.53 -10.60
N CYS A 94 17.08 -4.32 -11.87
CA CYS A 94 18.46 -4.36 -12.35
C CYS A 94 19.33 -3.42 -11.51
N LEU A 95 20.42 -3.94 -10.93
CA LEU A 95 21.29 -3.15 -10.05
C LEU A 95 21.92 -1.95 -10.77
N GLU A 96 22.13 -2.07 -12.09
CA GLU A 96 22.77 -1.04 -12.91
C GLU A 96 21.78 0.01 -13.42
N THR A 97 20.56 -0.41 -13.78
CA THR A 97 19.61 0.46 -14.48
C THR A 97 18.37 0.80 -13.66
N GLY A 98 18.09 0.06 -12.59
CA GLY A 98 16.85 0.14 -11.82
C GLY A 98 15.62 -0.38 -12.55
N ALA A 99 15.75 -0.77 -13.83
CA ALA A 99 14.65 -1.28 -14.61
C ALA A 99 14.25 -2.68 -14.13
N SER A 100 12.95 -2.92 -14.09
CA SER A 100 12.36 -4.22 -13.80
C SER A 100 11.88 -4.90 -15.07
N SER A 101 11.98 -6.24 -15.13
CA SER A 101 11.29 -7.02 -16.15
C SER A 101 9.77 -6.80 -16.16
N MET A 102 9.23 -6.23 -15.08
CA MET A 102 7.83 -5.88 -14.89
C MET A 102 7.46 -4.45 -15.34
N GLY A 103 8.36 -3.76 -16.05
CA GLY A 103 8.11 -2.40 -16.58
C GLY A 103 8.11 -1.30 -15.51
N LEU A 104 8.49 -1.62 -14.29
CA LEU A 104 8.72 -0.67 -13.21
C LEU A 104 10.15 -0.14 -13.25
N GLN A 105 10.34 1.04 -12.69
CA GLN A 105 11.64 1.69 -12.61
C GLN A 105 11.95 2.05 -11.16
N ASN A 106 13.07 1.56 -10.66
CA ASN A 106 13.67 2.01 -9.39
C ASN A 106 14.69 3.12 -9.65
N GLN A 107 14.79 4.05 -8.72
CA GLN A 107 15.84 5.06 -8.72
C GLN A 107 17.18 4.38 -8.43
N ILE A 108 18.17 4.62 -9.28
CA ILE A 108 19.56 4.29 -9.00
C ILE A 108 20.30 5.56 -8.57
N TYR A 109 21.22 5.41 -7.63
CA TYR A 109 22.13 6.46 -7.20
C TYR A 109 23.54 6.13 -7.68
N GLY A 110 24.29 7.16 -8.10
CA GLY A 110 25.69 6.98 -8.46
C GLY A 110 26.49 6.51 -7.26
N ILE A 111 27.39 5.55 -7.46
CA ILE A 111 28.34 5.09 -6.43
C ILE A 111 29.77 5.27 -6.92
N ARG A 112 30.64 5.71 -6.01
CA ARG A 112 32.10 5.63 -6.17
C ARG A 112 32.74 5.10 -4.89
N VAL A 113 33.78 4.29 -5.06
CA VAL A 113 34.64 3.84 -3.95
C VAL A 113 36.00 4.51 -4.15
N VAL A 114 36.43 5.32 -3.18
CA VAL A 114 37.71 6.04 -3.21
C VAL A 114 38.41 5.77 -1.89
N GLN A 115 39.62 5.21 -1.93
CA GLN A 115 40.44 4.91 -0.74
C GLN A 115 39.63 4.14 0.34
N ASP A 116 38.93 3.08 -0.06
CA ASP A 116 38.06 2.25 0.78
C ASP A 116 36.85 2.95 1.43
N MET A 117 36.57 4.20 1.05
CA MET A 117 35.37 4.92 1.45
C MET A 117 34.31 4.84 0.34
N ILE A 118 33.07 4.56 0.73
CA ILE A 118 31.93 4.51 -0.18
C ILE A 118 31.25 5.87 -0.21
N TYR A 119 30.97 6.35 -1.40
CA TYR A 119 30.22 7.58 -1.64
C TYR A 119 28.99 7.31 -2.48
N VAL A 120 27.86 7.86 -2.07
CA VAL A 120 26.58 7.79 -2.79
C VAL A 120 26.22 9.18 -3.29
N LYS A 121 25.86 9.30 -4.57
CA LYS A 121 25.48 10.57 -5.19
C LYS A 121 24.05 10.96 -4.80
N THR A 122 23.89 11.82 -3.81
CA THR A 122 22.61 12.35 -3.34
C THR A 122 22.79 13.73 -2.70
N GLN A 123 21.74 14.56 -2.75
CA GLN A 123 21.69 15.86 -2.07
C GLN A 123 21.34 15.73 -0.58
N ASN A 124 20.75 14.60 -0.18
CA ASN A 124 20.28 14.38 1.18
C ASN A 124 21.35 13.74 2.04
N LYS A 125 21.43 14.14 3.31
CA LYS A 125 22.33 13.50 4.27
C LYS A 125 21.88 12.08 4.59
N LEU A 126 22.81 11.14 4.57
CA LEU A 126 22.57 9.72 4.84
C LEU A 126 23.12 9.33 6.22
N SER A 127 22.43 8.40 6.89
CA SER A 127 22.80 7.84 8.19
C SER A 127 22.57 6.33 8.22
N LEU A 128 23.38 5.59 8.98
CA LEU A 128 23.19 4.16 9.21
C LEU A 128 22.11 3.86 10.26
N SER A 129 21.68 4.87 11.01
CA SER A 129 20.62 4.78 12.01
C SER A 129 19.48 5.75 11.68
N PRO A 130 18.23 5.45 12.07
CA PRO A 130 17.10 6.34 11.88
C PRO A 130 17.43 7.75 12.38
N ILE A 131 17.20 8.76 11.55
CA ILE A 131 17.41 10.16 11.92
C ILE A 131 16.16 10.58 12.68
N THR A 132 16.25 10.61 14.01
CA THR A 132 15.15 11.05 14.87
C THR A 132 14.95 12.55 14.70
N GLU A 133 13.75 12.96 14.27
CA GLU A 133 13.32 14.33 14.45
C GLU A 133 13.30 14.64 15.96
N THR A 134 14.21 15.50 16.42
CA THR A 134 14.11 16.06 17.76
C THR A 134 12.97 17.06 17.78
N ASN A 135 11.81 16.63 18.28
CA ASN A 135 10.80 17.55 18.80
C ASN A 135 10.35 17.16 20.21
N THR A 136 10.29 18.20 21.02
CA THR A 136 10.32 18.26 22.48
C THR A 136 8.95 18.03 23.14
N SER A 137 8.98 17.18 24.18
CA SER A 137 8.27 17.24 25.48
C SER A 137 6.73 17.34 25.59
N ASN A 138 6.20 16.29 26.24
CA ASN A 138 5.33 16.25 27.43
C ASN A 138 3.87 16.76 27.42
N GLY A 139 2.98 15.87 27.89
CA GLY A 139 1.67 16.22 28.43
C GLY A 139 0.87 15.01 28.94
N SER A 140 1.19 14.52 30.14
CA SER A 140 0.42 13.50 30.86
C SER A 140 -0.87 14.06 31.46
N GLY A 141 -2.01 13.38 31.28
CA GLY A 141 -3.26 13.70 31.97
C GLY A 141 -4.15 12.47 32.16
N LYS A 142 -4.24 11.97 33.40
CA LYS A 142 -5.30 11.04 33.87
C LYS A 142 -6.58 11.83 34.13
N MET A 143 -7.75 11.26 33.84
CA MET A 143 -8.90 11.28 34.76
C MET A 143 -10.03 10.33 34.31
N THR A 144 -10.88 10.02 35.29
CA THR A 144 -11.67 8.81 35.51
C THR A 144 -13.13 8.86 35.06
N ALA A 145 -13.74 7.68 35.08
CA ALA A 145 -15.07 7.26 34.63
C ALA A 145 -16.31 7.86 35.34
N THR A 146 -17.45 7.74 34.64
CA THR A 146 -18.85 7.38 35.01
C THR A 146 -19.79 8.04 33.98
N ASP A 147 -20.92 7.54 33.48
CA ASP A 147 -21.69 6.28 33.50
C ASP A 147 -22.85 6.52 32.52
N CYS A 148 -23.32 5.51 31.78
CA CYS A 148 -24.74 5.17 31.55
C CYS A 148 -24.83 4.04 30.50
N GLU A 149 -24.81 2.78 30.95
CA GLU A 149 -25.04 1.61 30.10
C GLU A 149 -26.55 1.45 29.82
N SER A 150 -26.97 1.83 28.61
CA SER A 150 -28.04 1.11 27.92
C SER A 150 -27.42 -0.13 27.28
N SER A 151 -27.95 -1.32 27.58
CA SER A 151 -27.53 -2.56 26.91
C SER A 151 -27.45 -2.33 25.39
N PRO A 152 -26.29 -2.59 24.73
CA PRO A 152 -26.19 -2.40 23.29
C PRO A 152 -27.27 -3.25 22.62
N SER A 153 -28.07 -2.64 21.74
CA SER A 153 -28.89 -3.42 20.81
C SER A 153 -27.95 -4.39 20.07
N GLU A 154 -28.15 -5.69 20.27
CA GLU A 154 -27.33 -6.76 19.68
C GLU A 154 -27.52 -6.88 18.16
N ASP A 155 -28.13 -5.89 17.50
CA ASP A 155 -28.49 -5.92 16.09
C ASP A 155 -28.27 -4.58 15.35
N THR A 156 -27.31 -3.77 15.82
CA THR A 156 -26.86 -2.57 15.09
C THR A 156 -25.79 -2.90 14.04
N LEU A 157 -25.59 -2.03 13.05
CA LEU A 157 -24.54 -2.23 12.04
C LEU A 157 -23.15 -2.34 12.67
N CYS A 158 -22.84 -1.51 13.66
CA CYS A 158 -21.55 -1.53 14.37
C CYS A 158 -21.36 -2.80 15.20
N PHE A 159 -22.43 -3.36 15.78
CA PHE A 159 -22.36 -4.67 16.43
C PHE A 159 -21.88 -5.74 15.45
N TRP A 160 -22.50 -5.79 14.27
CA TRP A 160 -22.14 -6.74 13.23
C TRP A 160 -20.74 -6.49 12.65
N ALA A 161 -20.37 -5.23 12.40
CA ALA A 161 -19.04 -4.86 11.96
C ALA A 161 -17.96 -5.39 12.92
N LYS A 162 -18.15 -5.18 14.24
CA LYS A 162 -17.23 -5.72 15.26
C LYS A 162 -17.23 -7.25 15.26
N LYS A 163 -18.38 -7.89 15.16
CA LYS A 163 -18.47 -9.36 15.09
C LYS A 163 -17.67 -9.91 13.92
N ILE A 164 -17.83 -9.34 12.72
CA ILE A 164 -17.12 -9.72 11.50
C ILE A 164 -15.60 -9.50 11.64
N LEU A 165 -15.18 -8.35 12.17
CA LEU A 165 -13.76 -8.07 12.43
C LEU A 165 -13.14 -9.07 13.42
N CYS A 166 -13.94 -9.59 14.36
CA CYS A 166 -13.51 -10.61 15.33
C CYS A 166 -13.59 -12.05 14.78
N THR A 167 -14.22 -12.28 13.63
CA THR A 167 -14.30 -13.61 12.99
C THR A 167 -12.97 -13.95 12.32
N SER A 168 -12.37 -15.06 12.72
CA SER A 168 -11.07 -15.53 12.22
C SER A 168 -11.16 -16.33 10.93
N ASP A 169 -12.23 -17.12 10.76
CA ASP A 169 -12.43 -17.95 9.58
C ASP A 169 -12.87 -17.10 8.36
N PRO A 170 -12.17 -17.19 7.23
CA PRO A 170 -12.44 -16.33 6.08
C PRO A 170 -13.76 -16.65 5.37
N LYS A 171 -14.25 -17.90 5.42
CA LYS A 171 -15.54 -18.29 4.82
C LYS A 171 -16.71 -17.86 5.70
N GLU A 172 -16.56 -17.99 7.01
CA GLU A 172 -17.53 -17.47 7.97
C GLU A 172 -17.61 -15.94 7.86
N LYS A 173 -16.47 -15.25 7.73
CA LYS A 173 -16.41 -13.80 7.52
C LYS A 173 -17.17 -13.35 6.28
N VAL A 174 -16.99 -14.04 5.16
CA VAL A 174 -17.77 -13.80 3.93
C VAL A 174 -19.25 -14.03 4.16
N SER A 175 -19.62 -15.16 4.78
CA SER A 175 -21.02 -15.51 5.03
C SER A 175 -21.73 -14.45 5.89
N LEU A 176 -21.06 -14.00 6.96
CA LEU A 176 -21.57 -12.94 7.83
C LEU A 176 -21.67 -11.60 7.09
N THR A 177 -20.67 -11.25 6.28
CA THR A 177 -20.66 -9.99 5.52
C THR A 177 -21.85 -9.92 4.55
N LEU A 178 -22.09 -10.99 3.79
CA LEU A 178 -23.20 -11.05 2.83
C LEU A 178 -24.57 -11.07 3.53
N GLU A 179 -24.68 -11.75 4.68
CA GLU A 179 -25.91 -11.73 5.48
C GLU A 179 -26.21 -10.32 6.00
N VAL A 180 -25.21 -9.63 6.55
CA VAL A 180 -25.39 -8.27 7.07
C VAL A 180 -25.69 -7.28 5.95
N GLN A 181 -25.05 -7.40 4.77
CA GLN A 181 -25.39 -6.61 3.59
C GLN A 181 -26.86 -6.76 3.23
N LYS A 182 -27.34 -8.00 3.09
CA LYS A 182 -28.74 -8.28 2.76
C LYS A 182 -29.70 -7.70 3.80
N ARG A 183 -29.41 -7.86 5.09
CA ARG A 183 -30.25 -7.34 6.19
C ARG A 183 -30.23 -5.82 6.27
N TRP A 184 -29.10 -5.17 5.96
CA TRP A 184 -28.99 -3.71 5.89
C TRP A 184 -29.78 -3.13 4.71
N ASP A 185 -29.64 -3.73 3.53
CA ASP A 185 -30.33 -3.33 2.30
C ASP A 185 -31.84 -3.59 2.40
N GLY A 186 -32.24 -4.67 3.07
CA GLY A 186 -33.62 -5.00 3.39
C GLY A 186 -34.24 -4.15 4.50
N GLY A 187 -33.45 -3.32 5.19
CA GLY A 187 -33.91 -2.46 6.28
C GLY A 187 -34.16 -3.18 7.62
N GLU A 188 -33.80 -4.47 7.74
CA GLU A 188 -33.85 -5.20 9.00
C GLU A 188 -32.86 -4.61 10.02
N ILE A 189 -31.65 -4.26 9.55
CA ILE A 189 -30.70 -3.46 10.32
C ILE A 189 -30.91 -1.98 9.97
N SER A 190 -31.58 -1.26 10.86
CA SER A 190 -31.94 0.15 10.66
C SER A 190 -31.03 1.12 11.42
N GLU A 191 -30.37 0.67 12.49
CA GLU A 191 -29.50 1.50 13.31
C GLU A 191 -28.03 1.26 13.01
N VAL A 192 -27.23 2.32 12.91
CA VAL A 192 -25.77 2.22 12.76
C VAL A 192 -25.13 1.74 14.07
N GLY A 193 -25.58 2.27 15.21
CA GLY A 193 -24.97 2.01 16.51
C GLY A 193 -23.56 2.60 16.64
N GLN A 194 -22.87 2.23 17.72
CA GLN A 194 -21.47 2.60 17.97
C GLN A 194 -20.75 1.41 18.59
N THR A 195 -19.47 1.28 18.30
CA THR A 195 -18.64 0.23 18.90
C THR A 195 -17.17 0.64 18.88
N THR A 196 -16.35 -0.06 19.68
CA THR A 196 -14.91 -0.03 19.51
C THR A 196 -14.47 -1.28 18.74
N PRO A 197 -13.98 -1.14 17.50
CA PRO A 197 -13.45 -2.27 16.74
C PRO A 197 -12.17 -2.82 17.40
N PRO A 198 -11.79 -4.08 17.12
CA PRO A 198 -10.50 -4.59 17.56
C PRO A 198 -9.35 -3.78 16.96
N VAL A 199 -8.18 -3.81 17.60
CA VAL A 199 -6.96 -3.14 17.10
C VAL A 199 -6.56 -3.69 15.73
N GLN A 200 -6.75 -5.00 15.55
CA GLN A 200 -6.54 -5.72 14.30
C GLN A 200 -7.61 -6.80 14.17
N PRO A 201 -8.10 -7.11 12.95
CA PRO A 201 -9.10 -8.15 12.76
C PRO A 201 -8.49 -9.52 13.01
N SER A 202 -9.34 -10.44 13.48
CA SER A 202 -8.93 -11.82 13.75
C SER A 202 -8.53 -12.54 12.47
N ARG A 203 -7.60 -13.49 12.63
CA ARG A 203 -7.13 -14.41 11.59
C ARG A 203 -7.06 -15.80 12.20
N MET A 204 -7.21 -16.85 11.38
CA MET A 204 -7.02 -18.22 11.86
C MET A 204 -5.57 -18.44 12.32
N GLU A 205 -5.40 -19.14 13.44
CA GLU A 205 -4.09 -19.39 14.05
C GLU A 205 -3.15 -20.20 13.15
N ASN A 206 -3.71 -20.99 12.23
CA ASN A 206 -2.94 -21.82 11.29
C ASN A 206 -2.48 -21.08 10.03
N LEU A 207 -2.85 -19.80 9.82
CA LEU A 207 -2.36 -19.01 8.70
C LEU A 207 -0.91 -18.61 8.96
N THR A 208 -0.02 -18.99 8.04
CA THR A 208 1.35 -18.48 8.07
C THR A 208 1.33 -17.02 7.61
N VAL A 209 1.29 -16.10 8.57
CA VAL A 209 1.41 -14.66 8.31
C VAL A 209 2.88 -14.32 8.23
N LEU A 210 3.32 -13.98 7.03
CA LEU A 210 4.65 -13.43 6.83
C LEU A 210 4.58 -11.91 6.97
N GLN A 211 5.66 -11.33 7.47
CA GLN A 211 5.86 -9.89 7.31
C GLN A 211 5.77 -9.55 5.83
N PRO A 212 5.24 -8.36 5.48
CA PRO A 212 5.28 -7.86 4.12
C PRO A 212 6.71 -8.10 3.61
N GLY A 213 6.84 -8.89 2.53
CA GLY A 213 8.17 -9.20 2.01
C GLY A 213 8.65 -10.63 1.97
N LYS A 214 7.91 -11.59 2.48
CA LYS A 214 8.40 -12.98 2.44
C LYS A 214 7.49 -13.94 1.68
N VAL A 215 6.41 -13.43 1.07
CA VAL A 215 5.48 -14.22 0.26
C VAL A 215 5.96 -14.26 -1.20
N LYS A 216 6.28 -15.45 -1.72
CA LYS A 216 6.58 -15.66 -3.14
C LYS A 216 5.30 -15.56 -3.99
N ARG A 217 5.05 -14.41 -4.63
CA ARG A 217 3.97 -14.24 -5.61
C ARG A 217 4.39 -14.86 -6.95
N GLY A 218 3.47 -15.54 -7.63
CA GLY A 218 3.74 -16.14 -8.93
C GLY A 218 3.63 -15.15 -10.10
N LYS A 219 4.51 -15.27 -11.09
CA LYS A 219 4.51 -14.54 -12.37
C LYS A 219 3.39 -14.94 -13.36
N GLY A 220 2.33 -15.64 -12.93
CA GLY A 220 1.26 -16.19 -13.78
C GLY A 220 1.61 -17.27 -14.83
N GLY A 221 2.89 -17.53 -15.14
CA GLY A 221 3.27 -18.43 -16.25
C GLY A 221 2.96 -19.93 -16.05
N THR A 222 3.20 -20.46 -14.86
CA THR A 222 2.87 -21.86 -14.51
C THR A 222 1.58 -21.96 -13.69
N GLN A 223 0.99 -23.15 -13.56
CA GLN A 223 -0.20 -23.34 -12.70
C GLN A 223 0.09 -22.96 -11.24
N ALA A 224 1.22 -23.38 -10.68
CA ALA A 224 1.64 -22.98 -9.33
C ALA A 224 1.76 -21.46 -9.19
N SER A 225 2.24 -20.81 -10.24
CA SER A 225 2.39 -19.37 -10.31
C SER A 225 1.05 -18.63 -10.44
N ARG A 226 0.06 -19.21 -11.13
CA ARG A 226 -1.32 -18.70 -11.18
C ARG A 226 -2.02 -18.84 -9.82
N ILE A 227 -1.88 -20.00 -9.17
CA ILE A 227 -2.37 -20.24 -7.81
C ILE A 227 -1.81 -19.19 -6.84
N ALA A 228 -0.50 -18.91 -6.90
CA ALA A 228 0.12 -17.93 -6.02
C ALA A 228 -0.39 -16.49 -6.25
N LEU A 229 -0.71 -16.14 -7.50
CA LEU A 229 -1.27 -14.83 -7.83
C LEU A 229 -2.71 -14.70 -7.32
N LEU A 230 -3.57 -15.69 -7.60
CA LEU A 230 -4.96 -15.72 -7.12
C LEU A 230 -5.03 -15.76 -5.59
N HIS A 231 -4.20 -16.57 -4.94
CA HIS A 231 -4.13 -16.65 -3.48
C HIS A 231 -3.74 -15.30 -2.88
N SER A 232 -2.79 -14.60 -3.49
CA SER A 232 -2.44 -13.28 -3.00
C SER A 232 -3.52 -12.22 -3.22
N LEU A 233 -4.31 -12.32 -4.30
CA LEU A 233 -5.49 -11.46 -4.48
C LEU A 233 -6.53 -11.79 -3.42
N ALA A 234 -6.82 -13.07 -3.17
CA ALA A 234 -7.75 -13.49 -2.12
C ALA A 234 -7.32 -12.99 -0.73
N ASN A 235 -6.00 -12.90 -0.47
CA ASN A 235 -5.51 -12.30 0.77
C ASN A 235 -5.80 -10.79 0.83
N ILE A 236 -5.68 -10.07 -0.29
CA ILE A 236 -6.06 -8.66 -0.38
C ILE A 236 -7.56 -8.51 -0.12
N GLU A 237 -8.41 -9.32 -0.76
CA GLU A 237 -9.86 -9.25 -0.56
C GLU A 237 -10.27 -9.49 0.91
N GLN A 238 -9.62 -10.42 1.61
CA GLN A 238 -9.86 -10.62 3.05
C GLN A 238 -9.53 -9.37 3.88
N TRP A 239 -8.48 -8.63 3.51
CA TRP A 239 -8.19 -7.35 4.15
C TRP A 239 -9.17 -6.26 3.72
N ALA A 240 -9.62 -6.25 2.46
CA ALA A 240 -10.57 -5.26 1.96
C ALA A 240 -11.95 -5.38 2.63
N ILE A 241 -12.42 -6.62 2.89
CA ILE A 241 -13.60 -6.87 3.74
C ILE A 241 -13.41 -6.22 5.12
N ASP A 242 -12.26 -6.47 5.76
CA ASP A 242 -11.99 -5.92 7.10
C ASP A 242 -11.87 -4.40 7.09
N LEU A 243 -11.22 -3.81 6.08
CA LEU A 243 -11.07 -2.36 5.96
C LEU A 243 -12.43 -1.66 5.82
N SER A 244 -13.34 -2.27 5.05
CA SER A 244 -14.70 -1.79 4.84
C SER A 244 -15.55 -1.86 6.12
N TRP A 245 -15.40 -2.93 6.91
CA TRP A 245 -16.07 -3.01 8.23
C TRP A 245 -15.41 -2.12 9.28
N ASP A 246 -14.10 -1.95 9.22
CA ASP A 246 -13.34 -1.11 10.14
C ASP A 246 -13.73 0.36 10.01
N ILE A 247 -13.83 0.90 8.78
CA ILE A 247 -14.22 2.31 8.60
C ILE A 247 -15.65 2.57 9.13
N ILE A 248 -16.57 1.61 8.97
CA ILE A 248 -17.93 1.68 9.54
C ILE A 248 -17.88 1.73 11.07
N ALA A 249 -17.21 0.76 11.70
CA ALA A 249 -17.18 0.65 13.15
C ALA A 249 -16.43 1.83 13.80
N ARG A 250 -15.23 2.12 13.28
CA ARG A 250 -14.27 3.06 13.87
C ARG A 250 -14.74 4.50 13.82
N PHE A 251 -15.40 4.90 12.74
CA PHE A 251 -15.82 6.28 12.53
C PHE A 251 -17.32 6.50 12.73
N SER A 252 -18.03 5.51 13.27
CA SER A 252 -19.47 5.58 13.62
C SER A 252 -19.88 6.77 14.49
N ALA A 253 -18.96 7.28 15.31
CA ALA A 253 -19.20 8.40 16.24
C ALA A 253 -18.65 9.74 15.74
N VAL A 254 -18.05 9.79 14.55
CA VAL A 254 -17.48 11.03 14.00
C VAL A 254 -18.59 12.04 13.73
N GLN A 255 -18.38 13.26 14.21
CA GLN A 255 -19.18 14.43 13.89
C GLN A 255 -18.43 15.29 12.89
N LEU A 256 -19.13 15.71 11.85
CA LEU A 256 -18.66 16.69 10.88
C LEU A 256 -18.56 18.07 11.56
N ALA A 257 -17.88 19.03 10.92
CA ALA A 257 -17.81 20.40 11.41
C ALA A 257 -19.19 21.05 11.67
N THR A 258 -20.24 20.58 11.00
CA THR A 258 -21.63 20.99 11.20
C THR A 258 -22.28 20.44 12.49
N GLY A 259 -21.57 19.58 13.23
CA GLY A 259 -22.08 18.86 14.41
C GLY A 259 -22.97 17.65 14.07
N GLN A 260 -23.17 17.37 12.78
CA GLN A 260 -23.94 16.21 12.32
C GLN A 260 -23.06 14.97 12.24
N LEU A 261 -23.64 13.80 12.53
CA LEU A 261 -23.02 12.52 12.25
C LEU A 261 -22.95 12.26 10.74
N LEU A 262 -22.11 11.30 10.35
CA LEU A 262 -22.08 10.80 8.97
C LEU A 262 -23.47 10.29 8.54
N PRO A 263 -23.90 10.59 7.30
CA PRO A 263 -25.22 10.16 6.81
C PRO A 263 -25.28 8.64 6.60
N ARG A 264 -26.49 8.04 6.65
CA ARG A 264 -26.71 6.58 6.45
C ARG A 264 -26.08 6.06 5.15
N GLN A 265 -26.05 6.88 4.11
CA GLN A 265 -25.49 6.55 2.80
C GLN A 265 -23.99 6.24 2.88
N PHE A 266 -23.24 6.86 3.80
CA PHE A 266 -21.83 6.54 4.03
C PHE A 266 -21.67 5.07 4.39
N TYR A 267 -22.43 4.63 5.37
CA TYR A 267 -22.43 3.25 5.83
C TYR A 267 -22.95 2.30 4.75
N SER A 268 -23.98 2.71 4.00
CA SER A 268 -24.55 1.88 2.93
C SER A 268 -23.55 1.62 1.81
N ASP A 269 -22.74 2.63 1.44
CA ASP A 269 -21.69 2.48 0.45
C ASP A 269 -20.60 1.52 0.93
N PHE A 270 -20.13 1.64 2.17
CA PHE A 270 -19.10 0.73 2.70
C PHE A 270 -19.62 -0.67 3.02
N VAL A 271 -20.92 -0.83 3.30
CA VAL A 271 -21.57 -2.16 3.35
C VAL A 271 -21.58 -2.79 1.95
N LYS A 272 -21.86 -2.00 0.90
CA LYS A 272 -21.79 -2.47 -0.49
C LYS A 272 -20.36 -2.89 -0.84
N VAL A 273 -19.35 -2.05 -0.56
CA VAL A 273 -17.94 -2.38 -0.79
C VAL A 273 -17.59 -3.67 -0.05
N ALA A 274 -17.89 -3.80 1.24
CA ALA A 274 -17.63 -5.02 2.00
C ALA A 274 -18.26 -6.27 1.35
N GLY A 275 -19.49 -6.16 0.85
CA GLY A 275 -20.18 -7.24 0.13
C GLY A 275 -19.53 -7.59 -1.21
N ASP A 276 -19.09 -6.58 -1.97
CA ASP A 276 -18.36 -6.77 -3.21
C ASP A 276 -17.00 -7.47 -2.94
N GLU A 277 -16.24 -7.08 -1.91
CA GLU A 277 -14.99 -7.76 -1.53
C GLU A 277 -15.21 -9.20 -1.03
N ALA A 278 -16.32 -9.44 -0.31
CA ALA A 278 -16.71 -10.78 0.11
C ALA A 278 -17.03 -11.68 -1.08
N LYS A 279 -17.69 -11.14 -2.11
CA LYS A 279 -17.92 -11.81 -3.40
C LYS A 279 -16.61 -12.05 -4.14
N HIS A 280 -15.70 -11.07 -4.20
CA HIS A 280 -14.38 -11.21 -4.84
C HIS A 280 -13.57 -12.34 -4.22
N TYR A 281 -13.46 -12.36 -2.88
CA TYR A 281 -12.79 -13.43 -2.17
C TYR A 281 -13.38 -14.80 -2.52
N HIS A 282 -14.71 -14.93 -2.51
CA HIS A 282 -15.38 -16.19 -2.78
C HIS A 282 -15.09 -16.70 -4.21
N LEU A 283 -15.11 -15.82 -5.21
CA LEU A 283 -14.77 -16.15 -6.59
C LEU A 283 -13.31 -16.63 -6.70
N LEU A 284 -12.38 -15.93 -6.05
CA LEU A 284 -10.96 -16.29 -6.05
C LEU A 284 -10.71 -17.62 -5.32
N GLU A 285 -11.33 -17.84 -4.16
CA GLU A 285 -11.19 -19.09 -3.39
C GLU A 285 -11.75 -20.29 -4.14
N THR A 286 -12.89 -20.11 -4.82
CA THR A 286 -13.45 -21.11 -5.73
C THR A 286 -12.46 -21.44 -6.84
N ARG A 287 -11.90 -20.42 -7.50
CA ARG A 287 -10.93 -20.61 -8.59
C ARG A 287 -9.63 -21.28 -8.12
N ILE A 288 -9.12 -20.93 -6.95
CA ILE A 288 -7.94 -21.56 -6.34
C ILE A 288 -8.21 -23.06 -6.08
N THR A 289 -9.43 -23.39 -5.63
CA THR A 289 -9.86 -24.77 -5.37
C THR A 289 -9.93 -25.59 -6.67
N GLU A 290 -10.50 -25.02 -7.74
CA GLU A 290 -10.54 -25.66 -9.07
C GLU A 290 -9.14 -25.95 -9.63
N LEU A 291 -8.15 -25.12 -9.28
CA LEU A 291 -6.73 -25.33 -9.63
C LEU A 291 -6.00 -26.33 -8.72
N GLY A 292 -6.69 -26.94 -7.76
CA GLY A 292 -6.16 -27.97 -6.86
C GLY A 292 -5.40 -27.43 -5.65
N SER A 293 -5.70 -26.20 -5.21
CA SER A 293 -5.11 -25.60 -4.00
C SER A 293 -6.20 -25.06 -3.06
N PHE A 294 -5.84 -24.30 -2.02
CA PHE A 294 -6.80 -23.69 -1.09
C PHE A 294 -6.24 -22.40 -0.47
N PHE A 295 -7.13 -21.52 0.01
CA PHE A 295 -6.69 -20.32 0.72
C PHE A 295 -6.00 -20.68 2.03
N GLY A 296 -4.83 -20.09 2.28
CA GLY A 296 -3.91 -20.47 3.36
C GLY A 296 -2.90 -21.57 3.03
N ALA A 297 -2.96 -22.18 1.83
CA ALA A 297 -1.92 -23.11 1.37
C ALA A 297 -0.57 -22.42 1.11
N LEU A 298 -0.62 -21.12 0.81
CA LEU A 298 0.54 -20.23 0.70
C LEU A 298 0.51 -19.19 1.82
N PRO A 299 1.66 -18.62 2.19
CA PRO A 299 1.71 -17.60 3.24
C PRO A 299 0.92 -16.33 2.86
N VAL A 300 0.38 -15.66 3.87
CA VAL A 300 -0.37 -14.41 3.73
C VAL A 300 0.45 -13.23 4.25
N HIS A 301 0.09 -12.00 3.84
CA HIS A 301 0.73 -10.76 4.31
C HIS A 301 -0.32 -9.78 4.84
N ASN A 302 0.12 -8.75 5.59
CA ASN A 302 -0.74 -7.76 6.24
C ASN A 302 -0.47 -6.31 5.79
N GLY A 303 0.11 -6.11 4.61
CA GLY A 303 0.63 -4.79 4.19
C GLY A 303 -0.42 -3.67 4.21
N LEU A 304 -1.67 -3.97 3.84
CA LEU A 304 -2.77 -3.01 3.80
C LEU A 304 -3.23 -2.53 5.19
N TRP A 305 -3.14 -3.39 6.22
CA TRP A 305 -3.62 -3.03 7.56
C TRP A 305 -2.73 -2.00 8.26
N GLN A 306 -1.47 -1.89 7.85
CA GLN A 306 -0.59 -0.86 8.40
C GLN A 306 -1.13 0.55 8.10
N SER A 307 -1.57 0.80 6.86
CA SER A 307 -2.20 2.08 6.50
C SER A 307 -3.46 2.34 7.30
N ALA A 308 -4.25 1.30 7.60
CA ALA A 308 -5.43 1.44 8.45
C ALA A 308 -5.07 1.82 9.90
N THR A 309 -3.99 1.24 10.43
CA THR A 309 -3.47 1.57 11.75
C THR A 309 -2.98 3.01 11.80
N ASP A 310 -2.18 3.43 10.82
CA ASP A 310 -1.57 4.76 10.73
C ASP A 310 -2.63 5.86 10.56
N THR A 311 -3.78 5.54 9.95
CA THR A 311 -4.91 6.47 9.73
C THR A 311 -6.09 6.26 10.68
N SER A 312 -5.94 5.43 11.71
CA SER A 312 -7.04 5.02 12.61
C SER A 312 -7.71 6.17 13.38
N HIS A 313 -7.07 7.33 13.43
CA HIS A 313 -7.52 8.51 14.17
C HIS A 313 -8.13 9.60 13.27
N ASP A 314 -8.05 9.46 11.94
CA ASP A 314 -8.47 10.49 10.98
C ASP A 314 -9.23 9.85 9.81
N LEU A 315 -10.52 10.20 9.70
CA LEU A 315 -11.42 9.69 8.67
C LEU A 315 -11.01 10.14 7.26
N LEU A 316 -10.58 11.39 7.08
CA LEU A 316 -10.14 11.88 5.78
C LEU A 316 -8.84 11.20 5.37
N ALA A 317 -7.90 11.02 6.30
CA ALA A 317 -6.68 10.25 6.05
C ALA A 317 -7.02 8.79 5.68
N ARG A 318 -7.97 8.16 6.38
CA ARG A 318 -8.42 6.80 6.07
C ARG A 318 -8.99 6.71 4.65
N LEU A 319 -9.87 7.62 4.28
CA LEU A 319 -10.47 7.67 2.94
C LEU A 319 -9.42 7.89 1.87
N ALA A 320 -8.50 8.85 2.06
CA ALA A 320 -7.45 9.15 1.10
C ALA A 320 -6.51 7.96 0.86
N ILE A 321 -6.00 7.34 1.94
CA ILE A 321 -4.99 6.29 1.80
C ILE A 321 -5.62 4.96 1.42
N VAL A 322 -6.66 4.53 2.12
CA VAL A 322 -7.25 3.20 1.92
C VAL A 322 -8.21 3.23 0.73
N HIS A 323 -9.23 4.07 0.79
CA HIS A 323 -10.35 4.00 -0.17
C HIS A 323 -10.15 4.79 -1.47
N MET A 324 -9.02 5.50 -1.61
CA MET A 324 -8.66 6.20 -2.85
C MET A 324 -7.31 5.71 -3.37
N VAL A 325 -6.23 5.76 -2.59
CA VAL A 325 -4.90 5.32 -3.08
C VAL A 325 -4.82 3.81 -3.27
N HIS A 326 -5.18 3.01 -2.25
CA HIS A 326 -5.08 1.53 -2.37
C HIS A 326 -6.11 0.95 -3.35
N GLU A 327 -7.37 1.40 -3.31
CA GLU A 327 -8.38 0.95 -4.29
C GLU A 327 -7.99 1.33 -5.73
N ALA A 328 -7.52 2.56 -5.97
CA ALA A 328 -7.09 2.95 -7.30
C ALA A 328 -5.83 2.20 -7.76
N ARG A 329 -5.00 1.72 -6.83
CA ARG A 329 -3.89 0.84 -7.15
C ARG A 329 -4.37 -0.53 -7.61
N GLY A 330 -5.47 -1.04 -7.06
CA GLY A 330 -6.18 -2.21 -7.60
C GLY A 330 -6.47 -2.04 -9.09
N LEU A 331 -7.06 -0.90 -9.49
CA LEU A 331 -7.38 -0.60 -10.88
C LEU A 331 -6.16 -0.57 -11.82
N ASP A 332 -5.01 -0.12 -11.33
CA ASP A 332 -3.78 -0.03 -12.13
C ASP A 332 -3.19 -1.41 -12.46
N VAL A 333 -3.27 -2.35 -11.51
CA VAL A 333 -2.63 -3.67 -11.60
C VAL A 333 -3.51 -4.70 -12.33
N HIS A 334 -4.83 -4.51 -12.31
CA HIS A 334 -5.80 -5.43 -12.92
C HIS A 334 -5.57 -5.71 -14.41
N PRO A 335 -5.39 -4.72 -15.30
CA PRO A 335 -5.24 -4.96 -16.75
C PRO A 335 -4.03 -5.85 -17.09
N GLN A 336 -2.92 -5.66 -16.38
CA GLN A 336 -1.72 -6.48 -16.56
C GLN A 336 -1.94 -7.90 -16.06
N THR A 337 -2.65 -8.04 -14.93
CA THR A 337 -2.97 -9.34 -14.35
C THR A 337 -3.88 -10.15 -15.27
N LEU A 338 -4.96 -9.53 -15.78
CA LEU A 338 -5.83 -10.11 -16.82
C LEU A 338 -5.04 -10.59 -18.04
N SER A 339 -4.18 -9.73 -18.57
CA SER A 339 -3.34 -10.05 -19.74
C SER A 339 -2.44 -11.27 -19.51
N ARG A 340 -1.91 -11.43 -18.28
CA ARG A 340 -1.09 -12.59 -17.91
C ARG A 340 -1.90 -13.88 -17.90
N PHE A 341 -3.09 -13.90 -17.32
CA PHE A 341 -3.95 -15.10 -17.33
C PHE A 341 -4.42 -15.45 -18.74
N ALA A 342 -4.83 -14.44 -19.53
CA ALA A 342 -5.24 -14.62 -20.92
C ALA A 342 -4.11 -15.22 -21.78
N ALA A 343 -2.88 -14.73 -21.63
CA ALA A 343 -1.72 -15.24 -22.36
C ALA A 343 -1.41 -16.71 -22.06
N GLN A 344 -1.87 -17.25 -20.92
CA GLN A 344 -1.72 -18.65 -20.54
C GLN A 344 -2.95 -19.51 -20.85
N GLY A 345 -3.95 -18.94 -21.53
CA GLY A 345 -5.20 -19.64 -21.88
C GLY A 345 -6.13 -19.88 -20.69
N ASP A 346 -5.96 -19.18 -19.57
CA ASP A 346 -6.78 -19.35 -18.36
C ASP A 346 -8.01 -18.43 -18.39
N GLY A 347 -8.95 -18.73 -19.29
CA GLY A 347 -10.16 -17.93 -19.49
C GLY A 347 -11.04 -17.83 -18.23
N SER A 348 -11.12 -18.89 -17.43
CA SER A 348 -11.90 -18.89 -16.19
C SER A 348 -11.36 -17.89 -15.15
N SER A 349 -10.03 -17.77 -15.02
CA SER A 349 -9.45 -16.74 -14.15
C SER A 349 -9.62 -15.33 -14.72
N VAL A 350 -9.63 -15.16 -16.05
CA VAL A 350 -9.93 -13.87 -16.69
C VAL A 350 -11.34 -13.41 -16.34
N GLU A 351 -12.34 -14.30 -16.46
CA GLU A 351 -13.74 -13.99 -16.12
C GLU A 351 -13.91 -13.53 -14.67
N VAL A 352 -13.23 -14.20 -13.73
CA VAL A 352 -13.23 -13.81 -12.31
C VAL A 352 -12.66 -12.40 -12.13
N LEU A 353 -11.49 -12.12 -12.73
CA LEU A 353 -10.82 -10.82 -12.60
C LEU A 353 -11.57 -9.68 -13.28
N GLU A 354 -12.33 -9.96 -14.34
CA GLU A 354 -13.20 -8.96 -14.98
C GLU A 354 -14.36 -8.54 -14.10
N VAL A 355 -14.93 -9.45 -13.30
CA VAL A 355 -15.95 -9.10 -12.31
C VAL A 355 -15.35 -8.15 -11.28
N ILE A 356 -14.23 -8.54 -10.67
CA ILE A 356 -13.53 -7.73 -9.66
C ILE A 356 -13.22 -6.33 -10.20
N TYR A 357 -12.61 -6.25 -11.38
CA TYR A 357 -12.27 -4.96 -12.00
C TYR A 357 -13.46 -4.00 -12.15
N ARG A 358 -14.65 -4.50 -12.49
CA ARG A 358 -15.84 -3.65 -12.66
C ARG A 358 -16.33 -3.07 -11.34
N ASP A 359 -16.26 -3.86 -10.27
CA ASP A 359 -16.71 -3.45 -8.95
C ASP A 359 -15.73 -2.47 -8.29
N GLU A 360 -14.43 -2.66 -8.49
CA GLU A 360 -13.33 -1.81 -8.01
C GLU A 360 -13.45 -0.34 -8.47
N ILE A 361 -13.98 -0.10 -9.67
CA ILE A 361 -14.27 1.26 -10.15
C ILE A 361 -15.27 1.96 -9.20
N THR A 362 -16.26 1.21 -8.71
CA THR A 362 -17.27 1.75 -7.79
C THR A 362 -16.73 1.94 -6.38
N HIS A 363 -15.70 1.21 -5.98
CA HIS A 363 -15.03 1.34 -4.67
C HIS A 363 -14.23 2.64 -4.62
N VAL A 364 -13.41 2.91 -5.65
CA VAL A 364 -12.69 4.19 -5.79
C VAL A 364 -13.68 5.37 -5.82
N ALA A 365 -14.80 5.23 -6.53
CA ALA A 365 -15.83 6.25 -6.59
C ALA A 365 -16.50 6.51 -5.22
N ALA A 366 -16.65 5.48 -4.39
CA ALA A 366 -17.17 5.62 -3.03
C ALA A 366 -16.18 6.39 -2.14
N GLY A 367 -14.89 6.04 -2.16
CA GLY A 367 -13.86 6.76 -1.43
C GLY A 367 -13.80 8.24 -1.81
N LEU A 368 -13.75 8.52 -3.12
CA LEU A 368 -13.74 9.88 -3.65
C LEU A 368 -14.99 10.69 -3.27
N ARG A 369 -16.18 10.08 -3.36
CA ARG A 369 -17.46 10.71 -2.99
C ARG A 369 -17.45 11.16 -1.53
N TRP A 370 -17.07 10.28 -0.61
CA TRP A 370 -17.10 10.59 0.82
C TRP A 370 -15.99 11.55 1.24
N PHE A 371 -14.81 11.43 0.63
CA PHE A 371 -13.74 12.40 0.82
C PHE A 371 -14.20 13.80 0.41
N THR A 372 -14.75 13.95 -0.80
CA THR A 372 -15.25 15.22 -1.32
C THR A 372 -16.40 15.77 -0.49
N TYR A 373 -17.33 14.90 -0.06
CA TYR A 373 -18.44 15.28 0.82
C TYR A 373 -17.93 15.88 2.13
N ILE A 374 -17.01 15.20 2.82
CA ILE A 374 -16.49 15.66 4.11
C ILE A 374 -15.69 16.96 3.93
N CYS A 375 -14.82 17.05 2.93
CA CYS A 375 -14.11 18.30 2.62
C CYS A 375 -15.08 19.46 2.38
N SER A 376 -16.19 19.23 1.68
CA SER A 376 -17.21 20.26 1.48
C SER A 376 -17.92 20.67 2.78
N GLN A 377 -18.17 19.74 3.71
CA GLN A 377 -18.80 20.03 5.00
C GLN A 377 -17.86 20.78 5.96
N GLU A 378 -16.55 20.65 5.74
CA GLU A 378 -15.50 21.30 6.53
C GLU A 378 -14.88 22.53 5.84
N GLU A 379 -15.43 22.96 4.70
CA GLU A 379 -14.93 24.10 3.90
C GLU A 379 -13.44 23.96 3.50
N ARG A 380 -12.99 22.73 3.22
CA ARG A 380 -11.62 22.41 2.80
C ARG A 380 -11.53 22.22 1.30
N ASP A 381 -10.44 22.69 0.69
CA ASP A 381 -10.11 22.34 -0.69
C ASP A 381 -9.78 20.84 -0.78
N CYS A 382 -10.46 20.13 -1.68
CA CYS A 382 -10.37 18.68 -1.75
C CYS A 382 -9.00 18.22 -2.27
N LEU A 383 -8.47 18.86 -3.32
CA LEU A 383 -7.24 18.42 -3.96
C LEU A 383 -6.03 18.66 -3.05
N SER A 384 -5.91 19.87 -2.48
CA SER A 384 -4.80 20.18 -1.58
C SER A 384 -4.84 19.29 -0.35
N THR A 385 -6.03 19.09 0.24
CA THR A 385 -6.21 18.22 1.41
C THR A 385 -5.81 16.78 1.09
N PHE A 386 -6.23 16.26 -0.07
CA PHE A 386 -5.84 14.92 -0.50
C PHE A 386 -4.33 14.80 -0.68
N HIS A 387 -3.71 15.74 -1.39
CA HIS A 387 -2.27 15.70 -1.62
C HIS A 387 -1.47 15.74 -0.32
N ASP A 388 -1.87 16.59 0.62
CA ASP A 388 -1.20 16.73 1.92
C ASP A 388 -1.34 15.45 2.75
N LEU A 389 -2.55 14.88 2.82
CA LEU A 389 -2.79 13.61 3.53
C LEU A 389 -2.02 12.45 2.90
N VAL A 390 -1.94 12.39 1.56
CA VAL A 390 -1.15 11.35 0.89
C VAL A 390 0.34 11.53 1.18
N ARG A 391 0.89 12.75 1.09
CA ARG A 391 2.30 12.98 1.44
C ARG A 391 2.62 12.64 2.89
N GLN A 392 1.69 12.90 3.80
CA GLN A 392 1.86 12.66 5.22
C GLN A 392 1.78 11.17 5.59
N HIS A 393 0.82 10.44 5.01
CA HIS A 393 0.49 9.08 5.46
C HIS A 393 0.88 7.97 4.48
N PHE A 394 1.19 8.29 3.22
CA PHE A 394 1.70 7.32 2.24
C PHE A 394 3.22 7.37 2.16
N LYS A 395 3.86 6.21 2.34
CA LYS A 395 5.32 6.12 2.31
C LYS A 395 5.81 6.05 0.85
N GLY A 396 6.34 7.17 0.37
CA GLY A 396 6.91 7.32 -0.98
C GLY A 396 5.97 8.02 -1.96
N TYR A 397 6.22 7.84 -3.26
CA TYR A 397 5.44 8.44 -4.33
C TYR A 397 4.43 7.46 -4.91
N LEU A 398 3.36 7.97 -5.52
CA LEU A 398 2.48 7.15 -6.36
C LEU A 398 3.22 6.74 -7.63
N LYS A 399 3.06 5.48 -8.04
CA LYS A 399 3.92 4.87 -9.06
C LYS A 399 3.13 4.42 -10.29
N PRO A 400 3.44 4.93 -11.50
CA PRO A 400 2.84 4.45 -12.74
C PRO A 400 3.22 2.98 -13.03
N PRO A 401 2.55 2.32 -13.99
CA PRO A 401 1.49 2.84 -14.85
C PRO A 401 0.17 3.05 -14.10
N PHE A 402 -0.57 4.10 -14.45
CA PHE A 402 -1.91 4.35 -13.95
C PHE A 402 -2.95 3.88 -14.96
N ASN A 403 -4.03 3.27 -14.49
CA ASN A 403 -5.21 3.01 -15.29
C ASN A 403 -6.05 4.29 -15.39
N THR A 404 -5.62 5.23 -16.24
CA THR A 404 -6.26 6.55 -16.39
C THR A 404 -7.74 6.42 -16.74
N ASP A 405 -8.12 5.48 -17.62
CA ASP A 405 -9.53 5.29 -18.01
C ASP A 405 -10.38 4.75 -16.86
N GLY A 406 -9.88 3.75 -16.11
CA GLY A 406 -10.56 3.21 -14.94
C GLY A 406 -10.71 4.24 -13.83
N ARG A 407 -9.63 4.95 -13.49
CA ARG A 407 -9.64 6.03 -12.48
C ARG A 407 -10.58 7.16 -12.87
N LYS A 408 -10.56 7.59 -14.13
CA LYS A 408 -11.48 8.62 -14.66
C LYS A 408 -12.94 8.16 -14.60
N THR A 409 -13.22 6.89 -14.88
CA THR A 409 -14.57 6.32 -14.77
C THR A 409 -15.07 6.34 -13.32
N ALA A 410 -14.17 6.15 -12.35
CA ALA A 410 -14.47 6.32 -10.93
C ALA A 410 -14.61 7.80 -10.49
N GLY A 411 -14.32 8.75 -11.38
CA GLY A 411 -14.31 10.20 -11.11
C GLY A 411 -12.95 10.75 -10.65
N MET A 412 -11.92 9.91 -10.50
CA MET A 412 -10.58 10.31 -10.07
C MET A 412 -9.73 10.71 -11.29
N THR A 413 -9.74 12.00 -11.60
CA THR A 413 -8.93 12.64 -12.66
C THR A 413 -7.44 12.71 -12.30
N GLU A 414 -6.59 12.99 -13.29
CA GLU A 414 -5.13 13.04 -13.14
C GLU A 414 -4.63 14.05 -12.10
N GLU A 415 -5.36 15.14 -11.88
CA GLU A 415 -5.06 16.15 -10.85
C GLU A 415 -4.99 15.57 -9.43
N TRP A 416 -5.68 14.46 -9.16
CA TRP A 416 -5.63 13.80 -7.86
C TRP A 416 -4.28 13.12 -7.61
N TYR A 417 -3.71 12.43 -8.62
CA TYR A 417 -2.60 11.51 -8.39
C TYR A 417 -1.30 11.85 -9.13
N VAL A 418 -1.35 12.58 -10.25
CA VAL A 418 -0.14 12.98 -10.98
C VAL A 418 0.77 13.88 -10.15
N PRO A 419 0.28 14.86 -9.36
CA PRO A 419 1.15 15.67 -8.49
C PRO A 419 1.84 14.90 -7.35
N LEU A 420 1.46 13.64 -7.15
CA LEU A 420 1.99 12.75 -6.11
C LEU A 420 2.97 11.72 -6.68
N VAL A 421 3.30 11.80 -7.96
CA VAL A 421 4.41 11.03 -8.56
C VAL A 421 5.75 11.67 -8.24
N LYS A 422 6.83 10.90 -8.36
CA LYS A 422 8.18 11.43 -8.22
C LYS A 422 8.43 12.52 -9.29
N PRO A 423 8.88 13.72 -8.93
CA PRO A 423 9.26 14.73 -9.91
C PRO A 423 10.32 14.18 -10.87
N SER A 424 10.22 14.52 -12.15
CA SER A 424 11.26 14.19 -13.13
C SER A 424 12.54 14.93 -12.76
N SER A 425 13.59 14.19 -12.40
CA SER A 425 14.92 14.72 -12.05
C SER A 425 15.60 15.46 -13.19
#